data_AF-A0A433U4T2-F1
#
_entry.id   AF-A0A433U4T2-F1
#
_cell.length_a   1.000
_cell.length_b   1.000
_cell.length_c   1.000
_cell.angle_alpha   90.00
_cell.angle_beta   90.00
_cell.angle_gamma   90.00
#
_symmetry.space_group_name_H-M   'P 1'
#
loop_
_entity.id
_entity.type
_entity.pdbx_description
1 polymer ?
#
loop_
_entity_poly.entity_id
_entity_poly.type
_entity_poly.pdbx_seq_one_letter_code
_entity_poly.pdbx_strand_id
1 'polypeptide(L)'
;MAERALLCFSVYTNGAKLLSTKTGPGSIDCIHGIRFLSMSWVILGHSFVMGLQVTDNIQNFIKVGYTRWTFQAILNATVSVDTFFTLSGLLMVYLVMKELRKKPPTGSFFLNFYFHRFWRLTPPYMLVLMVYVSLFHYTGDGPIWPQKSIEPDECEGNWWANLLYINNLHNFGGQSEPTQTRTCSLLLVTRGEHGDNFDIYYVKPYCRIGPYLVGMITGYILYRTECKVYMNKLTNCVGWAVAAAVALAVVYGLFESTNGHPISTDVGALYNALARTAWGASVSWVIFACATGYGG
;
A
#
# COMPACT_ATOMS: atom_id res chain seq x y z
N MET A 1 -34.31 -15.12 12.99
CA MET A 1 -32.99 -14.44 12.94
C MET A 1 -31.89 -15.30 12.35
N ALA A 2 -31.82 -16.62 12.64
CA ALA A 2 -30.83 -17.54 12.06
C ALA A 2 -30.86 -17.63 10.52
N GLU A 3 -32.05 -17.67 9.90
CA GLU A 3 -32.19 -17.72 8.44
C GLU A 3 -31.64 -16.46 7.73
N ARG A 4 -31.87 -15.27 8.31
CA ARG A 4 -31.28 -14.02 7.82
C ARG A 4 -29.76 -14.01 7.98
N ALA A 5 -29.23 -14.61 9.05
CA ALA A 5 -27.79 -14.75 9.25
C ALA A 5 -27.16 -15.72 8.24
N LEU A 6 -27.82 -16.84 7.93
CA LEU A 6 -27.36 -17.79 6.90
C LEU A 6 -27.40 -17.18 5.49
N LEU A 7 -28.42 -16.37 5.17
CA LEU A 7 -28.49 -15.62 3.92
C LEU A 7 -27.33 -14.61 3.77
N CYS A 8 -26.79 -14.07 4.87
CA CYS A 8 -25.58 -13.24 4.82
C CYS A 8 -24.33 -13.99 4.33
N PHE A 9 -24.29 -15.32 4.45
CA PHE A 9 -23.19 -16.18 3.99
C PHE A 9 -23.50 -16.92 2.67
N SER A 10 -24.63 -16.61 2.02
CA SER A 10 -25.00 -17.23 0.74
C SER A 10 -23.97 -16.93 -0.35
N VAL A 11 -23.27 -17.98 -0.81
CA VAL A 11 -22.27 -17.89 -1.87
C VAL A 11 -22.87 -17.38 -3.17
N TYR A 12 -24.10 -17.81 -3.51
CA TYR A 12 -24.78 -17.36 -4.73
C TYR A 12 -25.08 -15.86 -4.71
N THR A 13 -25.71 -15.38 -3.64
CA THR A 13 -26.15 -13.98 -3.54
C THR A 13 -24.96 -13.03 -3.37
N ASN A 14 -23.97 -13.42 -2.56
CA ASN A 14 -22.73 -12.65 -2.40
C ASN A 14 -21.86 -12.73 -3.66
N GLY A 15 -21.78 -13.88 -4.32
CA GLY A 15 -21.04 -14.08 -5.58
C GLY A 15 -21.61 -13.26 -6.73
N ALA A 16 -22.93 -13.27 -6.92
CA ALA A 16 -23.60 -12.43 -7.92
C ALA A 16 -23.39 -10.92 -7.65
N LYS A 17 -23.33 -10.52 -6.38
CA LYS A 17 -23.03 -9.15 -5.98
C LYS A 17 -21.55 -8.79 -6.17
N LEU A 18 -20.63 -9.71 -5.90
CA LEU A 18 -19.18 -9.56 -6.08
C LEU A 18 -18.79 -9.44 -7.56
N LEU A 19 -19.45 -10.21 -8.42
CA LEU A 19 -19.22 -10.21 -9.87
C LEU A 19 -19.99 -9.08 -10.59
N SER A 20 -20.81 -8.31 -9.87
CA SER A 20 -21.53 -7.19 -10.48
C SER A 20 -20.58 -6.01 -10.74
N THR A 21 -20.56 -5.53 -11.99
CA THR A 21 -19.80 -4.35 -12.41
C THR A 21 -20.58 -3.04 -12.25
N LYS A 22 -21.78 -3.08 -11.67
CA LYS A 22 -22.62 -1.88 -11.49
C LYS A 22 -22.01 -0.97 -10.43
N THR A 23 -21.59 0.22 -10.83
CA THR A 23 -21.10 1.26 -9.91
C THR A 23 -22.25 2.15 -9.45
N GLY A 24 -22.15 2.65 -8.21
CA GLY A 24 -23.17 3.52 -7.63
C GLY A 24 -23.10 4.96 -8.21
N PRO A 25 -24.22 5.69 -8.27
CA PRO A 25 -24.24 7.06 -8.78
C PRO A 25 -23.31 7.96 -7.95
N GLY A 26 -22.34 8.59 -8.61
CA GLY A 26 -21.35 9.48 -7.99
C GLY A 26 -20.16 8.78 -7.33
N SER A 27 -19.88 7.53 -7.71
CA SER A 27 -18.59 6.87 -7.46
C SER A 27 -17.57 7.23 -8.55
N ILE A 28 -16.29 7.21 -8.19
CA ILE A 28 -15.20 7.57 -9.10
C ILE A 28 -14.65 6.28 -9.71
N ASP A 29 -15.07 5.95 -10.93
CA ASP A 29 -14.81 4.65 -11.55
C ASP A 29 -13.32 4.36 -11.77
N CYS A 30 -12.51 5.39 -12.07
CA CYS A 30 -11.07 5.23 -12.29
C CYS A 30 -10.32 4.65 -11.08
N ILE A 31 -10.85 4.83 -9.87
CA ILE A 31 -10.27 4.28 -8.64
C ILE A 31 -10.25 2.75 -8.67
N HIS A 32 -11.25 2.11 -9.29
CA HIS A 32 -11.28 0.66 -9.40
C HIS A 32 -10.15 0.14 -10.31
N GLY A 33 -9.90 0.82 -11.44
CA GLY A 33 -8.79 0.50 -12.34
C GLY A 33 -7.43 0.71 -11.68
N ILE A 34 -7.24 1.82 -10.97
CA ILE A 34 -5.99 2.12 -10.24
C ILE A 34 -5.72 1.05 -9.18
N ARG A 35 -6.73 0.59 -8.44
CA ARG A 35 -6.58 -0.51 -7.47
C ARG A 35 -6.15 -1.79 -8.14
N PHE A 36 -6.78 -2.17 -9.25
CA PHE A 36 -6.44 -3.39 -9.98
C PHE A 36 -4.98 -3.39 -10.45
N LEU A 37 -4.53 -2.29 -11.06
CA LEU A 37 -3.15 -2.15 -11.53
C LEU A 37 -2.15 -2.17 -10.35
N SER A 38 -2.47 -1.47 -9.26
CA SER A 38 -1.59 -1.43 -8.07
C SER A 38 -1.51 -2.79 -7.38
N MET A 39 -2.63 -3.50 -7.23
CA MET A 39 -2.65 -4.85 -6.67
C MET A 39 -1.84 -5.83 -7.51
N SER A 40 -2.03 -5.81 -8.84
CA SER A 40 -1.25 -6.63 -9.77
C SER A 40 0.25 -6.36 -9.66
N TRP A 41 0.65 -5.09 -9.51
CA TRP A 41 2.05 -4.72 -9.35
C TRP A 41 2.64 -5.17 -8.00
N VAL A 42 1.88 -5.08 -6.90
CA VAL A 42 2.29 -5.62 -5.59
C VAL A 42 2.49 -7.14 -5.66
N ILE A 43 1.55 -7.86 -6.28
CA ILE A 43 1.64 -9.32 -6.48
C ILE A 43 2.91 -9.66 -7.26
N LEU A 44 3.14 -8.99 -8.39
CA LEU A 44 4.33 -9.20 -9.21
C LEU A 44 5.62 -8.98 -8.40
N GLY A 45 5.71 -7.89 -7.64
CA GLY A 45 6.86 -7.58 -6.79
C GLY A 45 7.13 -8.69 -5.76
N HIS A 46 6.12 -9.11 -5.02
CA HIS A 46 6.26 -10.19 -4.04
C HIS A 46 6.61 -11.54 -4.66
N SER A 47 6.04 -11.88 -5.84
CA SER A 47 6.39 -13.12 -6.54
C SER A 47 7.88 -13.19 -6.89
N PHE A 48 8.47 -12.09 -7.36
CA PHE A 48 9.90 -12.03 -7.65
C PHE A 48 10.78 -12.03 -6.39
N VAL A 49 10.39 -11.30 -5.35
CA VAL A 49 11.15 -11.26 -4.08
C VAL A 49 11.16 -12.63 -3.39
N MET A 50 10.03 -13.35 -3.37
CA MET A 50 9.99 -14.71 -2.83
C MET A 50 10.78 -15.68 -3.72
N GLY A 51 10.72 -15.51 -5.05
CA GLY A 51 11.50 -16.31 -6.00
C GLY A 51 13.02 -16.20 -5.79
N LEU A 52 13.52 -15.02 -5.40
CA LEU A 52 14.95 -14.80 -5.09
C LEU A 52 15.49 -15.73 -4.00
N GLN A 53 14.65 -16.08 -3.01
CA GLN A 53 15.04 -16.95 -1.89
C GLN A 53 15.38 -18.37 -2.33
N VAL A 54 14.96 -18.76 -3.53
CA VAL A 54 15.10 -20.13 -4.07
C VAL A 54 16.15 -20.21 -5.17
N THR A 55 16.85 -19.10 -5.47
CA THR A 55 17.83 -19.06 -6.57
C THR A 55 19.21 -19.55 -6.14
N ASP A 56 19.76 -20.54 -6.86
CA ASP A 56 21.10 -21.11 -6.60
C ASP A 56 22.26 -20.12 -6.86
N ASN A 57 22.01 -19.05 -7.63
CA ASN A 57 23.04 -18.06 -7.98
C ASN A 57 22.50 -16.63 -7.91
N ILE A 58 22.29 -16.16 -6.69
CA ILE A 58 21.85 -14.80 -6.36
C ILE A 58 22.77 -13.74 -7.00
N GLN A 59 24.09 -13.97 -7.02
CA GLN A 59 25.06 -13.01 -7.57
C GLN A 59 24.88 -12.81 -9.08
N ASN A 60 24.62 -13.88 -9.83
CA ASN A 60 24.32 -13.78 -11.26
C ASN A 60 22.94 -13.15 -11.50
N PHE A 61 21.95 -13.48 -10.67
CA PHE A 61 20.63 -12.86 -10.73
C PHE A 61 20.70 -11.34 -10.47
N ILE A 62 21.47 -10.91 -9.48
CA ILE A 62 21.68 -9.48 -9.21
C ILE A 62 22.37 -8.83 -10.42
N LYS A 63 23.48 -9.39 -10.92
CA LYS A 63 24.20 -8.81 -12.07
C LYS A 63 23.39 -8.74 -13.37
N VAL A 64 22.54 -9.72 -13.67
CA VAL A 64 21.81 -9.77 -14.95
C VAL A 64 20.39 -9.19 -14.82
N GLY A 65 19.77 -9.35 -13.65
CA GLY A 65 18.42 -8.87 -13.36
C GLY A 65 18.40 -7.39 -12.99
N TYR A 66 19.24 -6.96 -12.05
CA TYR A 66 19.21 -5.57 -11.55
C TYR A 66 19.73 -4.57 -12.59
N THR A 67 20.51 -5.02 -13.56
CA THR A 67 21.03 -4.17 -14.65
C THR A 67 20.00 -3.92 -15.75
N ARG A 68 18.88 -4.65 -15.77
CA ARG A 68 17.80 -4.42 -16.75
C ARG A 68 16.89 -3.29 -16.29
N TRP A 69 16.65 -2.34 -17.19
CA TRP A 69 15.74 -1.22 -16.93
C TRP A 69 14.33 -1.69 -16.56
N THR A 70 13.81 -2.75 -17.21
CA THR A 70 12.48 -3.29 -16.90
C THR A 70 12.36 -3.83 -15.47
N PHE A 71 13.47 -4.36 -14.92
CA PHE A 71 13.49 -4.91 -13.57
C PHE A 71 13.47 -3.83 -12.49
N GLN A 72 13.87 -2.60 -12.84
CA GLN A 72 13.81 -1.45 -11.93
C GLN A 72 12.37 -1.18 -11.44
N ALA A 73 11.36 -1.40 -12.28
CA ALA A 73 9.95 -1.27 -11.89
C ALA A 73 9.53 -2.32 -10.85
N ILE A 74 10.17 -3.50 -10.84
CA ILE A 74 9.92 -4.55 -9.85
C ILE A 74 10.66 -4.23 -8.56
N LEU A 75 11.92 -3.77 -8.65
CA LEU A 75 12.71 -3.33 -7.49
C LEU A 75 12.05 -2.17 -6.73
N ASN A 76 11.52 -1.19 -7.46
CA ASN A 76 10.80 -0.06 -6.89
C ASN A 76 9.29 -0.32 -6.68
N ALA A 77 8.81 -1.58 -6.68
CA ALA A 77 7.39 -1.91 -6.49
C ALA A 77 6.81 -1.41 -5.14
N THR A 78 7.68 -1.02 -4.21
CA THR A 78 7.35 -0.38 -2.93
C THR A 78 6.45 0.85 -3.06
N VAL A 79 6.56 1.60 -4.16
CA VAL A 79 5.73 2.78 -4.43
C VAL A 79 4.29 2.44 -4.81
N SER A 80 4.04 1.20 -5.27
CA SER A 80 2.68 0.72 -5.54
C SER A 80 1.80 0.75 -4.28
N VAL A 81 2.39 0.49 -3.12
CA VAL A 81 1.69 0.56 -1.83
C VAL A 81 1.28 2.02 -1.50
N ASP A 82 2.08 3.00 -1.92
CA ASP A 82 1.81 4.42 -1.68
C ASP A 82 0.57 4.92 -2.45
N THR A 83 0.21 4.23 -3.56
CA THR A 83 -1.07 4.42 -4.24
C THR A 83 -2.26 4.10 -3.33
N PHE A 84 -2.20 3.02 -2.54
CA PHE A 84 -3.30 2.68 -1.61
C PHE A 84 -3.42 3.68 -0.46
N PHE A 85 -2.31 4.25 0.01
CA PHE A 85 -2.32 5.32 1.01
C PHE A 85 -2.97 6.59 0.45
N THR A 86 -2.60 6.97 -0.77
CA THR A 86 -3.20 8.12 -1.47
C THR A 86 -4.71 7.93 -1.66
N LEU A 87 -5.13 6.76 -2.13
CA LEU A 87 -6.55 6.41 -2.26
C LEU A 87 -7.28 6.44 -0.90
N SER A 88 -6.66 5.91 0.15
CA SER A 88 -7.25 5.88 1.50
C SER A 88 -7.51 7.29 2.03
N GLY A 89 -6.58 8.23 1.84
CA GLY A 89 -6.77 9.64 2.22
C GLY A 89 -7.87 10.31 1.40
N LEU A 90 -7.85 10.10 0.08
CA LEU A 90 -8.82 10.68 -0.84
C LEU A 90 -10.25 10.24 -0.53
N LEU A 91 -10.49 8.93 -0.43
CA LEU A 91 -11.83 8.42 -0.14
C LEU A 91 -12.30 8.81 1.25
N MET A 92 -11.40 8.85 2.24
CA MET A 92 -11.77 9.26 3.59
C MET A 92 -12.36 10.67 3.59
N VAL A 93 -11.62 11.65 3.06
CA VAL A 93 -12.08 13.04 3.05
C VAL A 93 -13.31 13.21 2.16
N TYR A 94 -13.29 12.65 0.95
CA TYR A 94 -14.41 12.77 0.02
C TYR A 94 -15.72 12.23 0.60
N LEU A 95 -15.70 11.05 1.22
CA LEU A 95 -16.90 10.43 1.80
C LEU A 95 -17.36 11.11 3.09
N VAL A 96 -16.42 11.44 4.00
CA VAL A 96 -16.76 12.13 5.26
C VAL A 96 -17.38 13.49 4.97
N MET A 97 -16.81 14.27 4.06
CA MET A 97 -17.36 15.58 3.68
C MET A 97 -18.74 15.46 3.03
N LYS A 98 -18.98 14.39 2.26
CA LYS A 98 -20.29 14.10 1.66
C LYS A 98 -21.34 13.72 2.71
N GLU A 99 -20.93 13.05 3.78
CA GLU A 99 -21.82 12.71 4.89
C GLU A 99 -22.11 13.93 5.79
N LEU A 100 -21.09 14.74 6.08
CA LEU A 100 -21.22 15.99 6.84
C LEU A 100 -22.10 17.03 6.13
N ARG A 101 -22.17 17.00 4.79
CA ARG A 101 -23.12 17.82 4.03
C ARG A 101 -24.57 17.43 4.29
N LYS A 102 -24.85 16.16 4.58
CA LYS A 102 -26.20 15.64 4.82
C LYS A 102 -26.63 15.82 6.27
N LYS A 103 -25.71 15.65 7.22
CA LYS A 103 -26.00 15.72 8.66
C LYS A 103 -24.85 16.40 9.41
N PRO A 104 -25.13 17.37 10.30
CA PRO A 104 -24.09 17.95 11.15
C PRO A 104 -23.49 16.88 12.07
N PRO A 105 -22.22 17.01 12.46
CA PRO A 105 -21.56 16.02 13.30
C PRO A 105 -22.15 16.03 14.72
N THR A 106 -22.81 14.95 15.12
CA THR A 106 -23.14 14.67 16.52
C THR A 106 -21.86 14.35 17.29
N GLY A 107 -21.78 14.61 18.60
CA GLY A 107 -20.58 14.30 19.41
C GLY A 107 -20.09 12.84 19.32
N SER A 108 -20.98 11.88 19.02
CA SER A 108 -20.64 10.46 18.79
C SER A 108 -20.25 10.13 17.34
N PHE A 109 -20.34 11.07 16.40
CA PHE A 109 -20.07 10.84 14.97
C PHE A 109 -18.64 10.31 14.74
N PHE A 110 -17.64 10.98 15.32
CA PHE A 110 -16.25 10.56 15.16
C PHE A 110 -15.95 9.24 15.88
N LEU A 111 -16.49 9.03 17.09
CA LEU A 111 -16.37 7.77 17.82
C LEU A 111 -16.93 6.60 17.01
N ASN A 112 -18.14 6.75 16.47
CA ASN A 112 -18.76 5.72 15.62
C ASN A 112 -17.97 5.51 14.32
N PHE A 113 -17.44 6.57 13.72
CA PHE A 113 -16.60 6.48 12.53
C PHE A 113 -15.34 5.63 12.77
N TYR A 114 -14.60 5.91 13.85
CA TYR A 114 -13.40 5.13 14.21
C TYR A 114 -13.75 3.70 14.62
N PHE A 115 -14.86 3.50 15.34
CA PHE A 115 -15.33 2.16 15.72
C PHE A 115 -15.65 1.30 14.49
N HIS A 116 -16.44 1.83 13.54
CA HIS A 116 -16.73 1.13 12.29
C HIS A 116 -15.46 0.87 11.47
N ARG A 117 -14.50 1.80 11.47
CA ARG A 117 -13.22 1.63 10.78
C ARG A 117 -12.41 0.50 11.40
N PHE A 118 -12.31 0.45 12.73
CA PHE A 118 -11.63 -0.62 13.46
C PHE A 118 -12.31 -1.96 13.19
N TRP A 119 -13.63 -2.05 13.41
CA TRP A 119 -14.37 -3.30 13.21
C TRP A 119 -14.38 -3.80 11.77
N ARG A 120 -14.21 -2.92 10.78
CA ARG A 120 -14.10 -3.30 9.36
C ARG A 120 -12.72 -3.87 9.01
N LEU A 121 -11.65 -3.35 9.59
CA LEU A 121 -10.26 -3.68 9.22
C LEU A 121 -9.68 -4.81 10.06
N THR A 122 -10.02 -4.87 11.36
CA THR A 122 -9.44 -5.83 12.30
C THR A 122 -9.78 -7.28 11.96
N PRO A 123 -11.02 -7.68 11.61
CA PRO A 123 -11.32 -9.09 11.35
C PRO A 123 -10.58 -9.66 10.14
N PRO A 124 -10.53 -8.99 8.96
CA PRO A 124 -9.70 -9.46 7.84
C PRO A 124 -8.22 -9.54 8.19
N TYR A 125 -7.68 -8.55 8.91
CA TYR A 125 -6.27 -8.54 9.30
C TYR A 125 -5.93 -9.70 10.24
N MET A 126 -6.75 -9.94 11.27
CA MET A 126 -6.57 -11.04 12.21
C MET A 126 -6.72 -12.40 11.53
N LEU A 127 -7.63 -12.54 10.57
CA LEU A 127 -7.79 -13.78 9.80
C LEU A 127 -6.53 -14.06 8.96
N VAL A 128 -6.00 -13.05 8.27
CA VAL A 128 -4.77 -13.21 7.48
C VAL A 128 -3.59 -13.56 8.39
N LEU A 129 -3.46 -12.90 9.54
CA LEU A 129 -2.41 -13.20 10.52
C LEU A 129 -2.53 -14.63 11.06
N MET A 130 -3.74 -15.08 11.39
CA MET A 130 -4.00 -16.44 11.85
C MET A 130 -3.64 -17.48 10.78
N VAL A 131 -4.08 -17.27 9.54
CA VAL A 131 -3.77 -18.19 8.43
C VAL A 131 -2.25 -18.23 8.20
N TYR A 132 -1.58 -17.07 8.25
CA TYR A 132 -0.15 -16.98 8.01
C TYR A 132 0.69 -17.64 9.11
N VAL A 133 0.37 -17.39 10.38
CA VAL A 133 1.15 -17.93 11.51
C VAL A 133 0.81 -19.40 11.79
N SER A 134 -0.47 -19.77 11.70
CA SER A 134 -0.94 -21.10 12.14
C SER A 134 -1.13 -22.10 11.00
N LEU A 135 -1.63 -21.67 9.83
CA LEU A 135 -1.98 -22.59 8.74
C LEU A 135 -0.87 -22.70 7.69
N PHE A 136 -0.09 -21.64 7.44
CA PHE A 136 0.87 -21.59 6.33
C PHE A 136 1.87 -22.75 6.37
N HIS A 137 2.35 -23.13 7.56
CA HIS A 137 3.25 -24.28 7.71
C HIS A 137 2.67 -25.58 7.12
N TYR A 138 1.36 -25.84 7.28
CA TYR A 138 0.68 -27.04 6.79
C TYR A 138 0.31 -26.98 5.30
N THR A 139 0.58 -25.88 4.61
CA THR A 139 0.16 -25.71 3.20
C THR A 139 1.16 -26.29 2.19
N GLY A 140 2.30 -26.81 2.63
CA GLY A 140 3.29 -27.43 1.76
C GLY A 140 4.27 -28.32 2.50
N ASP A 141 4.94 -29.19 1.74
CA ASP A 141 6.06 -30.01 2.19
C ASP A 141 7.19 -29.89 1.15
N GLY A 142 8.42 -29.67 1.62
CA GLY A 142 9.57 -29.61 0.74
C GLY A 142 10.85 -29.14 1.43
N PRO A 143 12.03 -29.38 0.83
CA PRO A 143 13.31 -28.99 1.40
C PRO A 143 13.51 -27.46 1.54
N ILE A 144 12.70 -26.69 0.82
CA ILE A 144 12.69 -25.21 0.84
C ILE A 144 11.49 -24.68 1.63
N TRP A 145 10.52 -25.55 1.94
CA TRP A 145 9.35 -25.15 2.72
C TRP A 145 9.76 -24.97 4.18
N PRO A 146 9.44 -23.83 4.81
CA PRO A 146 9.86 -23.57 6.17
C PRO A 146 9.18 -24.58 7.12
N GLN A 147 9.99 -25.49 7.70
CA GLN A 147 9.54 -26.53 8.63
C GLN A 147 9.10 -26.00 10.00
N LYS A 148 9.39 -24.74 10.29
CA LYS A 148 8.75 -23.91 11.32
C LYS A 148 8.15 -22.70 10.62
N SER A 149 7.12 -22.06 11.18
CA SER A 149 6.75 -20.71 10.74
C SER A 149 8.00 -19.82 10.77
N ILE A 150 8.12 -18.87 9.86
CA ILE A 150 9.38 -18.12 9.66
C ILE A 150 9.76 -17.30 10.92
N GLU A 151 8.81 -17.04 11.83
CA GLU A 151 9.01 -16.46 13.17
C GLU A 151 8.00 -17.05 14.20
N PRO A 152 8.17 -18.28 14.71
CA PRO A 152 7.23 -18.87 15.68
C PRO A 152 7.43 -18.26 17.07
N ASP A 153 8.69 -18.08 17.46
CA ASP A 153 9.08 -17.75 18.83
C ASP A 153 8.85 -16.26 19.16
N GLU A 154 8.75 -15.38 18.15
CA GLU A 154 8.56 -13.93 18.35
C GLU A 154 7.07 -13.51 18.43
N CYS A 155 6.16 -14.28 17.84
CA CYS A 155 4.72 -13.96 17.77
C CYS A 155 3.92 -14.50 18.97
N GLU A 156 4.39 -15.54 19.65
CA GLU A 156 3.66 -16.22 20.72
C GLU A 156 3.42 -15.30 21.95
N GLY A 157 4.38 -14.42 22.26
CA GLY A 157 4.27 -13.45 23.36
C GLY A 157 3.66 -12.08 22.98
N ASN A 158 3.68 -11.72 21.69
CA ASN A 158 3.44 -10.34 21.23
C ASN A 158 2.28 -10.19 20.23
N TRP A 159 1.50 -11.25 19.99
CA TRP A 159 0.36 -11.22 19.05
C TRP A 159 -0.66 -10.11 19.36
N TRP A 160 -0.86 -9.78 20.65
CA TRP A 160 -1.79 -8.75 21.12
C TRP A 160 -1.41 -7.34 20.64
N ALA A 161 -0.13 -7.08 20.39
CA ALA A 161 0.34 -5.79 19.89
C ALA A 161 -0.09 -5.52 18.44
N ASN A 162 -0.23 -6.59 17.66
CA ASN A 162 -0.80 -6.52 16.30
C ASN A 162 -2.32 -6.27 16.35
N LEU A 163 -3.04 -6.87 17.30
CA LEU A 163 -4.47 -6.64 17.49
C LEU A 163 -4.78 -5.17 17.84
N LEU A 164 -3.92 -4.54 18.64
CA LEU A 164 -4.08 -3.16 19.08
C LEU A 164 -3.40 -2.13 18.15
N TYR A 165 -2.79 -2.56 17.03
CA TYR A 165 -2.02 -1.70 16.11
C TYR A 165 -0.88 -0.90 16.78
N ILE A 166 -0.37 -1.38 17.91
CA ILE A 166 0.74 -0.77 18.68
C ILE A 166 2.06 -1.49 18.46
N ASN A 167 2.11 -2.40 17.48
CA ASN A 167 3.31 -3.11 17.06
C ASN A 167 4.46 -2.15 16.70
N ASN A 168 4.15 -0.94 16.21
CA ASN A 168 5.15 0.09 15.89
C ASN A 168 5.59 0.97 17.08
N LEU A 169 4.92 0.90 18.23
CA LEU A 169 5.14 1.79 19.39
C LEU A 169 5.80 1.08 20.57
N HIS A 170 5.69 -0.25 20.63
CA HIS A 170 6.26 -1.03 21.70
C HIS A 170 7.63 -1.59 21.29
N ASN A 171 8.69 -1.20 21.99
CA ASN A 171 10.02 -1.80 21.83
C ASN A 171 10.04 -3.14 22.56
N PHE A 172 9.92 -4.24 21.81
CA PHE A 172 10.10 -5.60 22.32
C PHE A 172 11.60 -5.87 22.51
N GLY A 173 12.17 -5.30 23.58
CA GLY A 173 13.59 -5.38 23.89
C GLY A 173 14.00 -6.69 24.57
N GLY A 174 14.82 -7.47 23.88
CA GLY A 174 15.87 -8.32 24.45
C GLY A 174 17.22 -7.82 23.92
N GLN A 175 18.20 -7.66 24.81
CA GLN A 175 19.38 -6.81 24.72
C GLN A 175 20.28 -6.93 23.45
N SER A 176 20.95 -5.81 23.15
CA SER A 176 22.22 -5.63 22.40
C SER A 176 22.24 -5.44 20.86
N GLU A 177 21.24 -4.83 20.22
CA GLU A 177 21.40 -4.17 18.90
C GLU A 177 20.46 -2.94 18.79
N PRO A 178 20.83 -1.88 18.05
CA PRO A 178 20.12 -0.61 18.09
C PRO A 178 18.78 -0.70 17.32
N THR A 179 17.67 -0.42 18.00
CA THR A 179 16.40 0.03 17.38
C THR A 179 15.65 -0.96 16.46
N GLN A 180 15.62 -2.25 16.78
CA GLN A 180 14.89 -3.24 15.98
C GLN A 180 13.50 -3.57 16.56
N THR A 181 12.42 -3.13 15.90
CA THR A 181 11.03 -3.50 16.22
C THR A 181 10.79 -4.98 15.89
N ARG A 182 10.95 -5.87 16.87
CA ARG A 182 10.60 -7.31 16.75
C ARG A 182 9.08 -7.47 16.78
N THR A 183 8.44 -7.41 15.62
CA THR A 183 6.99 -7.62 15.48
C THR A 183 6.70 -8.80 14.57
N CYS A 184 5.58 -9.46 14.79
CA CYS A 184 5.00 -10.45 13.87
C CYS A 184 4.70 -9.78 12.50
N SER A 185 5.73 -9.64 11.67
CA SER A 185 5.67 -8.88 10.43
C SER A 185 5.23 -9.80 9.30
N LEU A 186 4.09 -9.47 8.67
CA LEU A 186 3.61 -10.17 7.47
C LEU A 186 4.51 -9.95 6.23
N LEU A 187 5.52 -9.07 6.35
CA LEU A 187 6.46 -8.70 5.30
C LEU A 187 7.70 -9.59 5.41
N LEU A 188 7.75 -10.59 4.53
CA LEU A 188 8.96 -11.38 4.23
C LEU A 188 10.01 -10.48 3.58
N VAL A 189 10.76 -9.74 4.39
CA VAL A 189 12.05 -9.20 3.96
C VAL A 189 13.12 -9.84 4.82
N THR A 190 14.02 -10.56 4.14
CA THR A 190 15.20 -11.20 4.69
C THR A 190 16.01 -10.18 5.48
N ARG A 191 16.15 -10.38 6.79
CA ARG A 191 17.19 -9.79 7.63
C ARG A 191 18.56 -10.19 7.07
N GLY A 192 19.19 -9.29 6.31
CA GLY A 192 20.63 -9.28 6.07
C GLY A 192 21.21 -8.03 6.70
N GLU A 193 22.49 -8.04 7.11
CA GLU A 193 23.24 -6.97 7.82
C GLU A 193 23.29 -5.59 7.12
N HIS A 194 22.53 -5.39 6.03
CA HIS A 194 22.28 -4.10 5.37
C HIS A 194 20.79 -3.69 5.41
N GLY A 195 20.01 -4.26 6.34
CA GLY A 195 18.56 -4.12 6.47
C GLY A 195 18.06 -2.84 7.17
N ASP A 196 18.94 -2.01 7.73
CA ASP A 196 18.55 -0.84 8.54
C ASP A 196 17.68 0.17 7.77
N ASN A 197 17.93 0.36 6.47
CA ASN A 197 17.17 1.34 5.69
C ASN A 197 15.74 0.87 5.33
N PHE A 198 15.50 -0.43 5.18
CA PHE A 198 14.16 -0.91 4.81
C PHE A 198 13.23 -0.93 6.03
N ASP A 199 13.72 -1.35 7.19
CA ASP A 199 12.91 -1.38 8.42
C ASP A 199 12.61 0.01 8.98
N ILE A 200 13.54 0.96 8.82
CA ILE A 200 13.34 2.34 9.30
C ILE A 200 12.48 3.16 8.34
N TYR A 201 12.67 3.04 7.02
CA TYR A 201 11.99 3.90 6.02
C TYR A 201 10.80 3.26 5.29
N TYR A 202 10.69 1.92 5.22
CA TYR A 202 9.63 1.22 4.49
C TYR A 202 8.57 0.58 5.39
N VAL A 203 8.98 0.02 6.53
CA VAL A 203 8.07 -0.72 7.44
C VAL A 203 7.22 0.24 8.29
N LYS A 204 7.77 1.40 8.69
CA LYS A 204 7.05 2.36 9.54
C LYS A 204 5.98 3.15 8.74
N PRO A 205 4.69 3.10 9.12
CA PRO A 205 3.62 3.79 8.39
C PRO A 205 3.76 5.32 8.40
N TYR A 206 4.47 5.90 9.37
CA TYR A 206 4.69 7.34 9.48
C TYR A 206 5.46 7.93 8.30
N CYS A 207 6.39 7.17 7.70
CA CYS A 207 7.15 7.59 6.51
C CYS A 207 6.27 7.70 5.25
N ARG A 208 5.03 7.20 5.31
CA ARG A 208 4.05 7.20 4.20
C ARG A 208 2.93 8.22 4.41
N ILE A 209 3.08 9.13 5.38
CA ILE A 209 2.10 10.19 5.63
C ILE A 209 1.97 11.15 4.44
N GLY A 210 3.05 11.40 3.70
CA GLY A 210 3.06 12.30 2.53
C GLY A 210 2.00 11.95 1.47
N PRO A 211 2.06 10.76 0.84
CA PRO A 211 1.03 10.30 -0.11
C PRO A 211 -0.40 10.37 0.45
N TYR A 212 -0.57 10.04 1.74
CA TYR A 212 -1.87 10.10 2.41
C TYR A 212 -2.43 11.53 2.51
N LEU A 213 -1.60 12.50 2.89
CA LEU A 213 -1.97 13.93 2.92
C LEU A 213 -2.33 14.45 1.53
N VAL A 214 -1.53 14.08 0.51
CA VAL A 214 -1.81 14.45 -0.89
C VAL A 214 -3.17 13.91 -1.33
N GLY A 215 -3.47 12.65 -1.01
CA GLY A 215 -4.79 12.07 -1.24
C GLY A 215 -5.92 12.84 -0.55
N MET A 216 -5.75 13.20 0.73
CA MET A 216 -6.75 14.00 1.47
C MET A 216 -7.03 15.35 0.81
N ILE A 217 -5.99 16.06 0.37
CA ILE A 217 -6.12 17.35 -0.34
C ILE A 217 -6.91 17.14 -1.64
N THR A 218 -6.55 16.14 -2.45
CA THR A 218 -7.26 15.84 -3.70
C THR A 218 -8.72 15.47 -3.46
N GLY A 219 -9.01 14.68 -2.42
CA GLY A 219 -10.38 14.32 -2.03
C GLY A 219 -11.22 15.54 -1.61
N TYR A 220 -10.61 16.48 -0.88
CA TYR A 220 -11.26 17.74 -0.54
C TYR A 220 -11.56 18.60 -1.78
N ILE A 221 -10.59 18.73 -2.69
CA ILE A 221 -10.76 19.46 -3.95
C ILE A 221 -11.91 18.86 -4.77
N LEU A 222 -11.92 17.54 -4.98
CA LEU A 222 -12.98 16.84 -5.73
C LEU A 222 -14.35 17.00 -5.08
N TYR A 223 -14.42 16.98 -3.75
CA TYR A 223 -15.65 17.25 -3.02
C TYR A 223 -16.15 18.68 -3.25
N ARG A 224 -15.27 19.68 -3.15
CA ARG A 224 -15.61 21.11 -3.32
C ARG A 224 -16.02 21.46 -4.74
N THR A 225 -15.42 20.82 -5.74
CA THR A 225 -15.71 21.07 -7.15
C THR A 225 -16.87 20.23 -7.69
N GLU A 226 -17.44 19.33 -6.88
CA GLU A 226 -18.45 18.34 -7.33
C GLU A 226 -17.99 17.55 -8.57
N CYS A 227 -16.67 17.34 -8.71
CA CYS A 227 -16.01 16.78 -9.90
C CYS A 227 -16.28 17.55 -11.21
N LYS A 228 -16.72 18.82 -11.15
CA LYS A 228 -16.97 19.69 -12.31
C LYS A 228 -15.95 20.81 -12.36
N VAL A 229 -14.90 20.62 -13.14
CA VAL A 229 -13.84 21.63 -13.35
C VAL A 229 -13.69 21.83 -14.85
N TYR A 230 -13.66 23.09 -15.31
CA TYR A 230 -13.34 23.38 -16.70
C TYR A 230 -11.83 23.62 -16.82
N MET A 231 -11.16 22.84 -17.67
CA MET A 231 -9.71 22.90 -17.86
C MET A 231 -9.34 23.12 -19.32
N ASN A 232 -8.36 23.99 -19.56
CA ASN A 232 -7.79 24.19 -20.89
C ASN A 232 -6.98 22.97 -21.31
N LYS A 233 -7.02 22.64 -22.61
CA LYS A 233 -6.29 21.49 -23.18
C LYS A 233 -4.78 21.55 -22.88
N LEU A 234 -4.19 22.74 -22.89
CA LEU A 234 -2.79 22.95 -22.55
C LEU A 234 -2.49 22.55 -21.10
N THR A 235 -3.31 23.00 -20.15
CA THR A 235 -3.15 22.67 -18.72
C THR A 235 -3.30 21.17 -18.48
N ASN A 236 -4.27 20.51 -19.14
CA ASN A 236 -4.43 19.06 -19.05
C ASN A 236 -3.19 18.33 -19.59
N CYS A 237 -2.71 18.71 -20.77
CA CYS A 237 -1.54 18.13 -21.42
C CYS A 237 -0.27 18.29 -20.56
N VAL A 238 -0.02 19.51 -20.05
CA VAL A 238 1.11 19.79 -19.15
C VAL A 238 0.99 18.96 -17.87
N GLY A 239 -0.20 18.88 -17.27
CA GLY A 239 -0.41 18.09 -16.07
C GLY A 239 -0.14 16.59 -16.27
N TRP A 240 -0.59 16.02 -17.39
CA TRP A 240 -0.28 14.63 -17.75
C TRP A 240 1.21 14.42 -18.00
N ALA A 241 1.86 15.33 -18.73
CA ALA A 241 3.30 15.26 -18.99
C ALA A 241 4.12 15.33 -17.69
N VAL A 242 3.78 16.25 -16.79
CA VAL A 242 4.43 16.39 -15.48
C VAL A 242 4.17 15.17 -14.60
N ALA A 243 2.93 14.69 -14.51
CA ALA A 243 2.59 13.53 -13.71
C ALA A 243 3.33 12.26 -14.19
N ALA A 244 3.41 12.07 -15.52
CA ALA A 244 4.13 10.96 -16.14
C ALA A 244 5.65 11.09 -15.92
N ALA A 245 6.23 12.27 -16.12
CA ALA A 245 7.66 12.51 -15.89
C ALA A 245 8.05 12.26 -14.43
N VAL A 246 7.27 12.75 -13.47
CA VAL A 246 7.48 12.51 -12.04
C VAL A 246 7.33 11.03 -11.71
N ALA A 247 6.29 10.35 -12.22
CA ALA A 247 6.10 8.92 -11.97
C ALA A 247 7.26 8.08 -12.53
N LEU A 248 7.75 8.40 -13.73
CA LEU A 248 8.91 7.75 -14.32
C LEU A 248 10.20 8.05 -13.55
N ALA A 249 10.40 9.29 -13.10
CA ALA A 249 11.55 9.66 -12.28
C ALA A 249 11.55 8.91 -10.93
N VAL A 250 10.38 8.71 -10.32
CA VAL A 250 10.27 7.92 -9.08
C VAL A 250 10.51 6.42 -9.35
N VAL A 251 10.06 5.87 -10.47
CA VAL A 251 10.26 4.43 -10.73
C VAL A 251 11.69 4.14 -11.18
N TYR A 252 12.25 4.97 -12.07
CA TYR A 252 13.52 4.71 -12.75
C TYR A 252 14.69 5.57 -12.26
N GLY A 253 14.46 6.56 -11.38
CA GLY A 253 15.52 7.48 -10.94
C GLY A 253 16.67 6.82 -10.18
N LEU A 254 16.46 5.62 -9.64
CA LEU A 254 17.50 4.82 -8.99
C LEU A 254 18.25 3.89 -9.96
N PHE A 255 17.90 3.85 -11.24
CA PHE A 255 18.47 2.88 -12.20
C PHE A 255 19.99 3.01 -12.37
N GLU A 256 20.51 4.24 -12.44
CA GLU A 256 21.97 4.47 -12.52
C GLU A 256 22.68 4.05 -11.23
N SER A 257 22.06 4.32 -10.08
CA SER A 257 22.55 3.86 -8.78
C SER A 257 22.62 2.33 -8.71
N THR A 258 21.61 1.65 -9.24
CA THR A 258 21.57 0.18 -9.30
C THR A 258 22.69 -0.40 -10.19
N ASN A 259 23.12 0.33 -11.22
CA ASN A 259 24.17 -0.09 -12.16
C ASN A 259 25.62 0.20 -11.69
N GLY A 260 25.79 0.64 -10.44
CA GLY A 260 27.12 0.86 -9.84
C GLY A 260 27.64 2.28 -9.92
N HIS A 261 26.81 3.25 -10.36
CA HIS A 261 27.13 4.67 -10.27
C HIS A 261 26.47 5.29 -9.04
N PRO A 262 27.19 5.43 -7.90
CA PRO A 262 26.57 5.91 -6.66
C PRO A 262 26.04 7.33 -6.85
N ILE A 263 24.77 7.53 -6.48
CA ILE A 263 24.16 8.86 -6.41
C ILE A 263 24.82 9.69 -5.31
N SER A 264 24.90 11.00 -5.50
CA SER A 264 25.36 11.90 -4.44
C SER A 264 24.42 11.79 -3.23
N THR A 265 25.00 11.95 -2.03
CA THR A 265 24.27 11.86 -0.75
C THR A 265 23.08 12.81 -0.71
N ASP A 266 23.23 14.01 -1.28
CA ASP A 266 22.20 15.05 -1.30
C ASP A 266 21.02 14.65 -2.18
N VAL A 267 21.29 14.08 -3.35
CA VAL A 267 20.25 13.59 -4.27
C VAL A 267 19.54 12.37 -3.69
N GLY A 268 20.28 11.46 -3.05
CA GLY A 268 19.71 10.32 -2.36
C GLY A 268 18.81 10.72 -1.19
N ALA A 269 19.23 11.70 -0.38
CA ALA A 269 18.42 12.24 0.70
C ALA A 269 17.14 12.90 0.18
N LEU A 270 17.24 13.71 -0.88
CA LEU A 270 16.09 14.36 -1.51
C LEU A 270 15.10 13.33 -2.08
N TYR A 271 15.61 12.32 -2.77
CA TYR A 271 14.80 11.23 -3.33
C TYR A 271 14.05 10.49 -2.21
N ASN A 272 14.75 10.09 -1.15
CA ASN A 272 14.12 9.39 -0.02
C ASN A 272 13.05 10.23 0.69
N ALA A 273 13.24 11.55 0.78
CA ALA A 273 12.28 12.45 1.41
C ALA A 273 11.04 12.73 0.53
N LEU A 274 11.21 12.89 -0.78
CA LEU A 274 10.15 13.41 -1.66
C LEU A 274 9.53 12.38 -2.59
N ALA A 275 10.24 11.32 -2.99
CA ALA A 275 9.80 10.42 -4.06
C ALA A 275 8.42 9.80 -3.79
N ARG A 276 8.13 9.42 -2.54
CA ARG A 276 6.83 8.87 -2.15
C ARG A 276 5.71 9.90 -2.30
N THR A 277 5.92 11.11 -1.78
CA THR A 277 4.94 12.20 -1.86
C THR A 277 4.71 12.62 -3.32
N ALA A 278 5.78 12.66 -4.10
CA ALA A 278 5.75 12.96 -5.53
C ALA A 278 4.95 11.90 -6.32
N TRP A 279 5.15 10.62 -6.01
CA TRP A 279 4.33 9.53 -6.55
C TRP A 279 2.85 9.70 -6.21
N GLY A 280 2.53 9.99 -4.94
CA GLY A 280 1.17 10.29 -4.50
C GLY A 280 0.55 11.46 -5.26
N ALA A 281 1.33 12.51 -5.57
CA ALA A 281 0.89 13.65 -6.37
C ALA A 281 0.59 13.27 -7.83
N SER A 282 1.45 12.45 -8.46
CA SER A 282 1.18 11.93 -9.81
C SER A 282 -0.10 11.09 -9.85
N VAL A 283 -0.30 10.19 -8.89
CA VAL A 283 -1.52 9.38 -8.78
C VAL A 283 -2.75 10.27 -8.55
N SER A 284 -2.64 11.27 -7.67
CA SER A 284 -3.71 12.23 -7.40
C SER A 284 -4.10 13.02 -8.64
N TRP A 285 -3.14 13.41 -9.50
CA TRP A 285 -3.42 14.05 -10.77
C TRP A 285 -4.23 13.15 -11.70
N VAL A 286 -3.84 11.88 -11.84
CA VAL A 286 -4.57 10.89 -12.65
C VAL A 286 -6.00 10.76 -12.16
N ILE A 287 -6.22 10.63 -10.84
CA ILE A 287 -7.56 10.53 -10.26
C ILE A 287 -8.37 11.80 -10.55
N PHE A 288 -7.77 12.97 -10.36
CA PHE A 288 -8.43 14.26 -10.58
C PHE A 288 -8.83 14.45 -12.04
N ALA A 289 -7.93 14.18 -13.00
CA ALA A 289 -8.19 14.29 -14.42
C ALA A 289 -9.29 13.31 -14.87
N CYS A 290 -9.20 12.05 -14.43
CA CYS A 290 -10.24 11.06 -14.74
C CYS A 290 -11.60 11.40 -14.11
N ALA A 291 -11.63 11.90 -12.87
CA ALA A 291 -12.87 12.24 -12.18
C ALA A 291 -13.56 13.48 -12.77
N THR A 292 -12.80 14.39 -13.39
CA THR A 292 -13.32 15.63 -14.01
C THR A 292 -13.64 15.49 -15.50
N GLY A 293 -13.43 14.29 -16.09
CA GLY A 293 -13.71 14.03 -17.51
C GLY A 293 -12.58 14.38 -18.47
N TYR A 294 -11.39 14.72 -17.96
CA TYR A 294 -10.17 15.02 -18.73
C TYR A 294 -9.18 13.84 -18.72
N GLY A 295 -9.70 12.61 -18.59
CA GLY A 295 -8.88 11.41 -18.62
C GLY A 295 -8.40 11.11 -20.04
N GLY A 296 -7.07 10.98 -20.21
CA GLY A 296 -6.41 10.81 -21.52
C GLY A 296 -5.99 12.13 -22.12
#